data_AF-A0A528FNR7-F1
#
_entry.id   AF-A0A528FNR7-F1
#
_cell.length_a   1.000
_cell.length_b   1.000
_cell.length_c   1.000
_cell.angle_alpha   90.00
_cell.angle_beta   90.00
_cell.angle_gamma   90.00
#
_symmetry.space_group_name_H-M   'P 1'
#
loop_
_entity.id
_entity.type
_entity.pdbx_description
1 polymer ?
#
loop_
_entity_poly.entity_id
_entity_poly.type
_entity_poly.pdbx_seq_one_letter_code
_entity_poly.pdbx_strand_id
1 'polypeptide(L)'
;IVGPSASGKSSLVRAIAGIWLPVRGTVRLDGATLDQWSPEELGNHVGYLPQDVQLFDGTIAENIARFEPQAPSDKILAAARAAG
;
A
#
# COMPACT_ATOMS: atom_id res chain seq x y z
N ILE A 1 12.04 -2.35 9.06
CA ILE A 1 12.69 -3.65 9.41
C ILE A 1 14.02 -3.71 8.66
N VAL A 2 15.13 -3.98 9.35
CA VAL A 2 16.47 -4.07 8.75
C VAL A 2 17.02 -5.48 8.98
N GLY A 3 17.72 -6.03 8.00
CA GLY A 3 18.30 -7.37 8.08
C GLY A 3 18.85 -7.86 6.74
N PRO A 4 19.60 -8.98 6.72
CA PRO A 4 20.25 -9.51 5.52
C PRO A 4 19.29 -9.71 4.35
N SER A 5 19.78 -9.69 3.12
CA SER A 5 18.98 -10.09 1.95
C SER A 5 18.41 -11.49 2.11
N ALA A 6 17.25 -11.76 1.51
CA ALA A 6 16.53 -13.04 1.61
C ALA A 6 16.07 -13.48 3.03
N SER A 7 16.20 -12.63 4.06
CA SER A 7 15.66 -12.92 5.41
C SER A 7 14.12 -12.88 5.53
N GLY A 8 13.39 -12.68 4.42
CA GLY A 8 11.93 -12.65 4.43
C GLY A 8 11.28 -11.31 4.75
N LYS A 9 12.04 -10.21 4.84
CA LYS A 9 11.50 -8.85 5.11
C LYS A 9 10.38 -8.45 4.16
N SER A 10 10.59 -8.60 2.85
CA SER A 10 9.58 -8.26 1.85
C SER A 10 8.36 -9.18 1.94
N SER A 11 8.56 -10.47 2.26
CA SER A 11 7.47 -11.41 2.50
C SER A 11 6.62 -11.01 3.71
N LEU A 12 7.27 -10.58 4.80
CA LEU A 12 6.57 -10.10 6.00
C LEU A 12 5.76 -8.84 5.72
N VAL A 13 6.35 -7.85 5.03
CA VAL A 13 5.64 -6.61 4.67
C VAL A 13 4.43 -6.91 3.76
N ARG A 14 4.58 -7.82 2.79
CA ARG A 14 3.45 -8.25 1.93
C ARG A 14 2.35 -8.96 2.71
N ALA A 15 2.70 -9.73 3.74
CA ALA A 15 1.71 -10.34 4.63
C ALA A 15 0.97 -9.29 5.48
N ILE A 16 1.69 -8.29 6.00
CA ILE A 16 1.10 -7.18 6.75
C ILE A 16 0.17 -6.34 5.87
N ALA A 17 0.56 -6.09 4.62
CA ALA A 17 -0.24 -5.34 3.66
C ALA A 17 -1.43 -6.13 3.07
N GLY A 18 -1.66 -7.37 3.50
CA GLY A 18 -2.74 -8.22 2.98
C GLY A 18 -2.52 -8.74 1.55
N ILE A 19 -1.34 -8.52 0.97
CA ILE A 19 -1.00 -8.98 -0.38
C ILE A 19 -0.80 -10.50 -0.40
N TRP A 20 -0.15 -11.04 0.64
CA TRP A 20 0.04 -12.47 0.83
C TRP A 20 -0.65 -12.95 2.10
N LEU A 21 -1.41 -14.04 2.00
CA LEU A 21 -1.99 -14.68 3.18
C LEU A 21 -0.92 -15.51 3.92
N PRO A 22 -0.79 -15.38 5.26
CA PRO A 22 0.15 -16.18 6.01
C PRO A 22 -0.29 -17.66 6.02
N VAL A 23 0.67 -18.58 5.89
CA VAL A 23 0.39 -20.03 5.95
C VAL A 23 -0.05 -20.46 7.36
N ARG A 24 0.42 -19.76 8.40
CA ARG A 24 0.05 -20.01 9.80
C ARG A 24 -0.06 -18.68 10.55
N GLY A 25 -1.01 -18.61 11.48
CA GLY A 25 -1.30 -17.40 12.26
C GLY A 25 -2.15 -16.40 11.49
N THR A 26 -2.33 -15.21 12.06
CA THR A 26 -3.18 -14.16 11.49
C THR A 26 -2.54 -12.79 11.69
N VAL A 27 -2.68 -11.90 10.71
CA VAL A 27 -2.40 -10.47 10.87
C VAL A 27 -3.71 -9.78 11.26
N ARG A 28 -3.63 -8.87 12.24
CA ARG A 28 -4.78 -8.10 12.71
C ARG A 28 -4.48 -6.61 12.68
N LEU A 29 -5.45 -5.82 12.20
CA LEU A 29 -5.48 -4.37 12.29
C LEU A 29 -6.65 -4.01 13.22
N ASP A 30 -6.38 -3.30 14.30
CA ASP A 30 -7.34 -2.96 15.36
C ASP A 30 -8.15 -4.17 15.88
N GLY A 31 -7.47 -5.31 16.02
CA GLY A 31 -8.04 -6.54 16.56
C GLY A 31 -8.83 -7.38 15.55
N ALA A 32 -9.23 -6.81 14.42
CA ALA A 32 -9.85 -7.53 13.30
C ALA A 32 -8.79 -8.15 12.39
N THR A 33 -9.00 -9.40 11.96
CA THR A 33 -8.13 -10.04 10.97
C THR A 33 -8.29 -9.39 9.60
N LEU A 34 -7.25 -9.43 8.77
CA LEU A 34 -7.26 -8.72 7.47
C LEU A 34 -8.39 -9.14 6.53
N ASP A 35 -8.84 -10.39 6.62
CA ASP A 35 -9.99 -10.92 5.87
C ASP A 35 -11.35 -10.38 6.35
N GLN A 36 -11.40 -9.69 7.49
CA GLN A 36 -12.58 -8.98 7.99
C GLN A 36 -12.69 -7.55 7.45
N TRP A 37 -11.66 -7.05 6.77
CA TRP A 37 -11.67 -5.73 6.12
C TRP A 37 -12.05 -5.87 4.65
N SER A 38 -12.78 -4.90 4.12
CA SER A 38 -12.85 -4.77 2.65
C SER A 38 -11.48 -4.32 2.11
N PRO A 39 -11.07 -4.73 0.90
CA PRO A 39 -9.82 -4.28 0.31
C PRO A 39 -9.71 -2.75 0.14
N GLU A 40 -10.84 -2.10 -0.13
CA GLU A 40 -10.94 -0.64 -0.27
C GLU A 40 -10.69 0.07 1.06
N GLU A 41 -11.35 -0.35 2.14
CA GLU A 41 -11.12 0.20 3.48
C GLU A 41 -9.70 -0.07 3.96
N LEU A 42 -9.18 -1.28 3.77
CA LEU A 42 -7.80 -1.61 4.13
C LEU A 42 -6.80 -0.71 3.40
N GLY A 43 -7.04 -0.43 2.11
CA GLY A 43 -6.22 0.43 1.26
C GLY A 43 -6.18 1.91 1.67
N ASN A 44 -7.13 2.36 2.51
CA ASN A 44 -7.15 3.68 3.12
C ASN A 44 -6.29 3.77 4.39
N HIS A 45 -6.04 2.63 5.05
CA HIS A 45 -5.25 2.56 6.29
C HIS A 45 -3.82 2.08 6.05
N VAL A 46 -3.58 1.26 5.02
CA VAL A 46 -2.29 0.65 4.74
C VAL A 46 -1.84 0.94 3.31
N GLY A 47 -0.77 1.72 3.18
CA GLY A 47 -0.07 1.94 1.91
C GLY A 47 1.15 1.01 1.78
N TYR A 48 1.32 0.39 0.61
CA TYR A 48 2.49 -0.44 0.30
C TYR A 48 3.22 0.11 -0.94
N LEU A 49 4.49 0.46 -0.76
CA LEU A 49 5.39 0.82 -1.85
C LEU A 49 6.30 -0.38 -2.16
N PRO A 50 6.11 -1.07 -3.32
CA PRO A 50 6.98 -2.17 -3.71
C PRO A 50 8.41 -1.69 -3.99
N GLN A 51 9.37 -2.63 -3.95
CA GLN A 51 10.76 -2.35 -4.33
C GLN A 51 10.88 -1.96 -5.81
N ASP A 52 10.12 -2.62 -6.68
CA ASP A 52 10.01 -2.29 -8.09
C ASP A 52 8.74 -1.46 -8.30
N VAL A 53 8.92 -0.17 -8.63
CA VAL A 53 7.82 0.76 -8.86
C VAL A 53 7.39 0.68 -10.32
N GLN A 54 6.08 0.61 -10.55
CA GLN A 54 5.46 0.71 -11.86
C GLN A 54 4.45 1.85 -11.85
N LEU A 55 4.42 2.62 -12.93
CA LEU A 55 3.35 3.59 -13.20
C LEU A 55 2.38 2.96 -14.18
N PHE A 56 1.09 3.26 -14.02
CA PHE A 56 0.07 2.87 -14.97
C PHE A 56 0.01 3.87 -16.12
N ASP A 57 -0.48 3.42 -17.27
CA ASP A 57 -0.75 4.29 -18.41
C ASP A 57 -1.72 5.40 -17.99
N GLY A 58 -1.28 6.64 -18.21
CA GLY A 58 -1.98 7.84 -17.75
C GLY A 58 -1.00 8.96 -17.44
N THR A 59 -1.54 10.07 -16.94
CA THR A 59 -0.79 11.21 -16.47
C THR A 59 -0.16 10.95 -15.10
N ILE A 60 0.83 11.77 -14.75
CA ILE A 60 1.42 11.79 -13.40
C ILE A 60 0.35 12.11 -12.35
N ALA A 61 -0.57 13.02 -12.66
CA ALA A 61 -1.65 13.38 -11.75
C ALA A 61 -2.58 12.19 -11.47
N GLU A 62 -2.93 11.40 -12.48
CA GLU A 62 -3.76 10.20 -12.32
C GLU A 62 -3.06 9.13 -11.47
N ASN A 63 -1.76 8.91 -11.69
CA ASN A 63 -0.99 7.97 -10.88
C ASN A 63 -0.87 8.41 -9.40
N ILE A 64 -0.63 9.70 -9.16
CA ILE A 64 -0.59 10.26 -7.79
C ILE A 64 -1.96 10.16 -7.13
N ALA A 65 -3.03 10.45 -7.87
CA ALA A 65 -4.41 10.36 -7.42
C ALA A 65 -4.92 8.91 -7.28
N ARG A 66 -4.09 7.90 -7.59
CA ARG A 66 -4.48 6.48 -7.62
C ARG A 66 -5.74 6.25 -8.48
N PHE A 67 -5.90 7.04 -9.55
CA PHE A 67 -7.06 7.07 -10.46
C PHE A 67 -8.41 7.36 -9.78
N GLU A 68 -8.41 8.04 -8.62
CA GLU A 68 -9.63 8.53 -8.00
C GLU A 68 -10.26 9.65 -8.86
N PRO A 69 -11.48 9.46 -9.42
CA PRO A 69 -12.02 10.37 -10.45
C PRO A 69 -12.28 11.81 -9.97
N GLN A 70 -12.39 12.01 -8.66
CA GLN A 70 -12.73 13.30 -8.04
C GLN A 70 -11.61 13.77 -7.08
N ALA A 71 -10.38 13.30 -7.29
CA ALA A 71 -9.23 13.69 -6.47
C ALA A 71 -8.99 15.21 -6.54
N PRO A 72 -9.00 15.92 -5.40
CA PRO A 72 -8.76 17.37 -5.38
C PRO A 72 -7.34 17.72 -5.83
N SER A 73 -7.21 18.67 -6.77
CA SER A 73 -5.90 19.06 -7.33
C SER A 73 -4.91 19.57 -6.27
N ASP A 74 -5.39 20.20 -5.21
CA ASP A 74 -4.56 20.66 -4.08
C ASP A 74 -3.94 19.48 -3.31
N LYS A 75 -4.68 18.38 -3.14
CA LYS A 75 -4.19 17.14 -2.52
C LYS A 75 -3.14 16.46 -3.38
N ILE A 76 -3.35 16.39 -4.70
CA ILE A 76 -2.38 15.83 -5.65
C ILE A 76 -1.07 16.63 -5.59
N LEU A 77 -1.14 17.96 -5.66
CA LEU A 77 0.03 18.83 -5.59
C LEU A 77 0.74 18.76 -4.22
N ALA A 78 -0.01 18.59 -3.13
CA ALA A 78 0.55 18.39 -1.81
C ALA A 78 1.30 17.06 -1.70
N ALA A 79 0.72 15.98 -2.22
CA ALA A 79 1.37 14.66 -2.26
C ALA A 79 2.65 14.68 -3.10
N ALA A 80 2.62 15.32 -4.28
CA ALA A 80 3.80 15.50 -5.13
C ALA A 80 4.94 16.22 -4.38
N ARG A 81 4.62 17.33 -3.71
CA ARG A 81 5.62 18.09 -2.92
C ARG A 81 6.15 17.33 -1.72
N ALA A 82 5.33 16.49 -1.09
CA ALA A 82 5.76 15.68 0.05
C ALA A 82 6.74 14.56 -0.36
N ALA A 83 6.67 14.10 -1.61
CA ALA A 83 7.54 13.05 -2.14
C ALA A 83 8.96 13.53 -2.49
N GLY A 84 9.18 14.84 -2.63
CA GLY A 84 10.47 15.45 -2.97
C GLY A 84 10.51 15.99 -4.39
#